data_AF-A0A2D9G7V3-F1
#
_entry.id   AF-A0A2D9G7V3-F1
#
_cell.length_a   1.000
_cell.length_b   1.000
_cell.length_c   1.000
_cell.angle_alpha   90.00
_cell.angle_beta   90.00
_cell.angle_gamma   90.00
#
_symmetry.space_group_name_H-M   'P 1'
#
loop_
_entity.id
_entity.type
_entity.pdbx_description
1 polymer ?
#
loop_
_entity_poly.entity_id
_entity_poly.type
_entity_poly.pdbx_seq_one_letter_code
_entity_poly.pdbx_strand_id
1 'polypeptide(L)' 'MALSDLTKLESKLYLWLCKSDFENVPWSTPKAAKAFNVKQEEIYEALSALTRKIPNDIQIYYEDGSIRISA' A
#
# COMPACT_ATOMS: atom_id res chain seq x y z
N MET A 1 -11.02 -6.99 9.89
CA MET A 1 -9.95 -7.87 10.41
C MET A 1 -8.92 -6.96 11.05
N ALA A 2 -8.40 -7.31 12.22
CA ALA A 2 -7.43 -6.45 12.91
C ALA A 2 -6.07 -6.50 12.20
N LEU A 3 -5.24 -5.45 12.37
CA LEU A 3 -3.84 -5.40 11.90
C LEU A 3 -3.03 -6.68 12.24
N SER A 4 -3.46 -7.43 13.25
CA SER A 4 -2.89 -8.69 13.73
C SER A 4 -2.90 -9.84 12.69
N ASP A 5 -3.75 -9.77 11.66
CA ASP A 5 -3.85 -10.77 10.58
C ASP A 5 -2.98 -10.44 9.36
N LEU A 6 -2.18 -9.37 9.45
CA LEU A 6 -1.29 -8.96 8.38
C LEU A 6 0.01 -9.78 8.43
N THR A 7 0.37 -10.35 7.29
CA THR A 7 1.69 -10.94 7.06
C THR A 7 2.78 -9.88 7.18
N LYS A 8 4.02 -10.32 7.38
CA LYS A 8 5.18 -9.42 7.50
C LYS A 8 5.31 -8.44 6.33
N LEU A 9 4.89 -8.84 5.12
CA LEU A 9 4.93 -7.97 3.94
C LEU A 9 3.80 -6.94 4.01
N GLU A 10 2.57 -7.35 4.29
CA GLU A 10 1.42 -6.46 4.44
C GLU A 10 1.64 -5.41 5.55
N SER A 11 2.14 -5.80 6.72
CA SER A 11 2.43 -4.84 7.81
C SER A 11 3.52 -3.84 7.43
N LYS A 12 4.57 -4.30 6.73
CA LYS A 12 5.64 -3.42 6.23
C LYS A 12 5.12 -2.47 5.15
N LEU A 13 4.26 -2.95 4.26
CA LEU A 13 3.63 -2.16 3.20
C LEU A 13 2.72 -1.09 3.81
N TYR A 14 1.91 -1.45 4.81
CA TYR A 14 1.07 -0.52 5.54
C TYR A 14 1.88 0.54 6.30
N LEU A 15 2.93 0.14 7.04
CA LEU A 15 3.82 1.10 7.70
C LEU A 15 4.52 2.03 6.72
N TRP A 16 4.84 1.55 5.52
CA TRP A 16 5.43 2.36 4.45
C TRP A 16 4.40 3.30 3.82
N LEU A 17 3.14 2.87 3.73
CA LEU A 17 2.00 3.68 3.35
C LEU A 17 1.78 4.84 4.34
N CYS A 18 1.73 4.57 5.65
CA CYS A 18 1.60 5.62 6.68
C CYS A 18 2.81 6.55 6.77
N LYS A 19 4.03 6.05 6.51
CA LYS A 19 5.26 6.86 6.63
C LYS A 19 5.58 7.68 5.40
N SER A 20 5.14 7.25 4.22
CA SER A 20 5.42 8.02 3.01
C SER A 20 4.30 9.04 2.81
N ASP A 21 4.69 10.27 2.55
CA ASP A 21 3.79 11.37 2.18
C ASP A 21 3.15 11.11 0.80
N PHE A 22 2.10 10.30 0.75
CA PHE A 22 1.31 10.10 -0.47
C PHE A 22 0.35 11.28 -0.78
N GLU A 23 0.28 12.27 0.11
CA GLU A 23 -0.29 13.60 -0.21
C GLU A 23 0.54 14.36 -1.26
N ASN A 24 1.83 14.05 -1.43
CA ASN A 24 2.67 14.67 -2.46
C ASN A 24 3.29 13.67 -3.44
N VAL A 25 3.34 12.37 -3.10
CA VAL A 25 3.99 11.36 -3.93
C VAL A 25 2.94 10.45 -4.60
N PRO A 26 2.91 10.38 -5.95
CA PRO A 26 2.02 9.45 -6.64
C PRO A 26 2.44 7.99 -6.39
N TRP A 27 1.44 7.13 -6.18
CA TRP A 27 1.63 5.70 -6.00
C TRP A 27 2.25 5.07 -7.24
N SER A 28 3.23 4.19 -7.02
CA SER A 28 3.86 3.45 -8.09
C SER A 28 4.21 2.05 -7.62
N THR A 29 3.44 1.06 -8.07
CA THR A 29 3.69 -0.36 -7.80
C THR A 29 5.13 -0.79 -8.13
N PRO A 30 5.76 -0.39 -9.25
CA PRO A 30 7.15 -0.76 -9.50
C PRO A 30 8.15 -0.11 -8.53
N LYS A 31 7.86 1.09 -7.98
CA LYS A 31 8.70 1.69 -6.93
C LYS A 31 8.56 0.92 -5.61
N ALA A 32 7.33 0.58 -5.23
CA ALA A 32 7.08 -0.23 -4.05
C ALA A 32 7.77 -1.60 -4.16
N ALA A 33 7.60 -2.31 -5.28
CA ALA A 33 8.24 -3.60 -5.55
C ALA A 33 9.77 -3.52 -5.43
N LYS A 34 10.40 -2.46 -5.95
CA LYS A 34 11.84 -2.22 -5.79
C LYS A 34 12.24 -1.93 -4.34
N ALA A 35 11.46 -1.13 -3.61
CA ALA A 35 11.75 -0.79 -2.22
C ALA A 35 11.68 -2.02 -1.30
N PHE A 36 10.74 -2.92 -1.56
CA PHE A 36 10.59 -4.17 -0.82
C PHE A 36 11.42 -5.33 -1.38
N ASN A 37 12.06 -5.14 -2.55
CA ASN A 37 12.79 -6.17 -3.30
C ASN A 37 11.93 -7.43 -3.57
N VAL A 38 10.67 -7.22 -3.93
CA VAL A 38 9.68 -8.27 -4.24
C VAL A 38 9.11 -8.09 -5.64
N LYS A 39 8.33 -9.06 -6.12
CA LYS A 39 7.65 -8.93 -7.41
C LYS A 39 6.49 -7.92 -7.31
N GLN A 40 6.16 -7.28 -8.43
CA GLN A 40 5.00 -6.38 -8.50
C GLN A 40 3.70 -7.11 -8.16
N GLU A 41 3.57 -8.38 -8.56
CA GLU A 41 2.44 -9.25 -8.24
C GLU A 41 2.21 -9.36 -6.73
N GLU A 42 3.28 -9.57 -5.93
CA GLU A 42 3.17 -9.65 -4.47
C GLU A 42 2.73 -8.33 -3.84
N ILE A 43 3.13 -7.19 -4.42
CA ILE A 43 2.63 -5.88 -3.97
C ILE A 43 1.15 -5.74 -4.27
N TYR A 44 0.68 -6.16 -5.45
CA TYR A 44 -0.74 -6.10 -5.79
C TYR A 44 -1.58 -7.00 -4.87
N GLU A 45 -1.12 -8.22 -4.60
CA GLU A 45 -1.79 -9.13 -3.67
C GLU A 45 -1.84 -8.54 -2.26
N ALA A 46 -0.73 -7.99 -1.77
CA ALA A 46 -0.66 -7.37 -0.46
C ALA A 46 -1.55 -6.13 -0.37
N LEU A 47 -1.58 -5.28 -1.40
CA LEU A 47 -2.45 -4.09 -1.45
C LEU A 47 -3.93 -4.50 -1.44
N SER A 48 -4.29 -5.50 -2.24
CA SER A 48 -5.65 -6.06 -2.26
C SER A 48 -6.04 -6.64 -0.89
N ALA A 49 -5.16 -7.43 -0.28
CA ALA A 49 -5.40 -8.00 1.04
C ALA A 49 -5.55 -6.92 2.11
N LEU A 50 -4.72 -5.87 2.06
CA LEU A 50 -4.80 -4.70 2.93
C LEU A 50 -6.15 -3.99 2.79
N THR A 51 -6.58 -3.62 1.57
CA THR A 51 -7.90 -2.98 1.36
C THR A 51 -9.06 -3.83 1.84
N ARG A 52 -8.94 -5.17 1.79
CA ARG A 52 -9.97 -6.09 2.27
C ARG A 52 -9.97 -6.25 3.80
N LYS A 53 -8.79 -6.28 4.42
CA LYS A 53 -8.63 -6.52 5.86
C LYS A 53 -8.88 -5.25 6.67
N ILE A 54 -8.37 -4.12 6.19
CA ILE A 54 -8.39 -2.79 6.83
C ILE A 54 -8.97 -1.70 5.89
N PRO A 55 -10.21 -1.85 5.40
CA PRO A 55 -10.80 -0.93 4.43
C PRO A 55 -10.97 0.51 4.93
N ASN A 56 -11.08 0.73 6.24
CA ASN A 56 -11.24 2.07 6.83
C ASN A 56 -9.90 2.80 7.02
N ASP A 57 -8.80 2.06 6.94
CA ASP A 57 -7.45 2.54 7.21
C ASP A 57 -6.65 2.75 5.91
N ILE A 58 -7.23 2.47 4.75
CA ILE A 58 -6.59 2.70 3.46
C ILE A 58 -7.57 3.35 2.52
N GLN A 59 -7.15 4.48 1.96
CA GLN A 59 -7.91 5.23 0.99
C GLN A 59 -7.12 5.34 -0.31
N ILE A 60 -7.65 4.75 -1.38
CA ILE A 60 -7.08 4.84 -2.72
C ILE A 60 -7.92 5.84 -3.51
N TYR A 61 -7.29 6.88 -4.04
CA TYR A 61 -7.95 7.89 -4.85
C TYR A 61 -7.09 8.26 -6.05
N TYR A 62 -7.71 8.80 -7.09
CA TYR A 62 -7.03 9.23 -8.30
C TYR A 62 -7.02 10.75 -8.34
N GLU A 63 -5.84 11.35 -8.39
CA GLU A 63 -5.67 12.79 -8.40
C GLU A 63 -4.42 13.17 -9.21
N ASP A 64 -4.51 14.26 -9.98
CA ASP A 64 -3.40 14.79 -10.77
C ASP A 64 -2.82 13.77 -11.78
N GLY A 65 -3.69 12.99 -12.41
CA GLY A 65 -3.29 11.99 -13.41
C GLY A 65 -2.66 10.71 -12.84
N SER A 66 -2.61 10.57 -11.51
CA SER A 66 -1.94 9.46 -10.82
C SER A 66 -2.80 8.85 -9.70
N ILE A 67 -2.55 7.58 -9.39
CA ILE A 67 -3.13 6.92 -8.22
C ILE A 67 -2.40 7.42 -6.97
N ARG A 68 -3.13 7.70 -5.90
CA ARG A 68 -2.62 8.03 -4.58
C ARG A 68 -3.22 7.07 -3.56
N ILE A 69 -2.41 6.68 -2.59
CA ILE A 69 -2.81 5.73 -1.55
C ILE A 69 -2.45 6.36 -0.22
N SER A 70 -3.44 6.72 0.58
CA SER A 70 -3.26 7.15 1.96
C SER A 70 -3.59 6.00 2.89
N ALA A 71 -2.80 5.83 3.95
CA ALA A 71 -3.09 4.90 5.03
C ALA A 71 -2.89 5.59 6.38
#